data_AF-J0ZZ83-F1
#
_entry.id   AF-J0ZZ83-F1
#
_cell.length_a   1.000
_cell.length_b   1.000
_cell.length_c   1.000
_cell.angle_alpha   90.00
_cell.angle_beta   90.00
_cell.angle_gamma   90.00
#
_symmetry.space_group_name_H-M   'P 1'
#
loop_
_entity.id
_entity.type
_entity.pdbx_description
1 polymer ?
#
loop_
_entity_poly.entity_id
_entity_poly.type
_entity_poly.pdbx_seq_one_letter_code
_entity_poly.pdbx_strand_id
1 'polypeptide(L)'
;MEKKYELTDETIKVGRKTLHRIRALRDFGDVKKGDLGGFIENEDNLSHEGNCWVGDYARVHGQAQIFGDAMVNGNAKVSGDAKVFNKAWVFGNAKIFDEALVFEEAKVFGRANVYHKAWLRGKTAIFGRTEIFALMSGNNIICDSDQVPRNTEESGNNTV
;
A
#
# COMPACT_ATOMS: atom_id res chain seq x y z
N MET A 1 0.91 -21.77 -12.03
CA MET A 1 -0.03 -21.32 -10.97
C MET A 1 -1.30 -20.81 -11.63
N GLU A 2 -2.45 -21.02 -11.00
CA GLU A 2 -3.71 -20.41 -11.44
C GLU A 2 -3.69 -18.89 -11.17
N LYS A 3 -4.10 -18.08 -12.15
CA LYS A 3 -4.13 -16.62 -11.98
C LYS A 3 -5.13 -16.21 -10.89
N LYS A 4 -4.71 -15.29 -10.03
CA LYS A 4 -5.57 -14.72 -8.97
C LYS A 4 -6.54 -13.66 -9.52
N TYR A 5 -6.10 -12.89 -10.52
CA TYR A 5 -6.86 -11.81 -11.11
C TYR A 5 -6.46 -11.60 -12.59
N GLU A 6 -7.25 -10.82 -13.31
CA GLU A 6 -6.96 -10.31 -14.66
C GLU A 6 -6.91 -8.78 -14.69
N LEU A 7 -6.21 -8.21 -15.67
CA LEU A 7 -6.32 -6.80 -16.05
C LEU A 7 -7.49 -6.66 -17.02
N THR A 8 -8.41 -5.72 -16.75
CA THR A 8 -9.55 -5.45 -17.63
C THR A 8 -9.25 -4.31 -18.61
N ASP A 9 -10.19 -4.06 -19.54
CA ASP A 9 -10.13 -2.95 -20.49
C ASP A 9 -10.48 -1.58 -19.88
N GLU A 10 -11.03 -1.54 -18.66
CA GLU A 10 -11.24 -0.28 -17.94
C GLU A 10 -9.89 0.29 -17.50
N THR A 11 -9.55 1.48 -18.00
CA THR A 11 -8.25 2.09 -17.76
C THR A 11 -8.33 3.53 -17.26
N ILE A 12 -7.25 3.95 -16.59
CA ILE A 12 -7.00 5.34 -16.20
C ILE A 12 -5.59 5.76 -16.61
N LYS A 13 -5.38 7.07 -16.77
CA LYS A 13 -4.06 7.65 -17.01
C LYS A 13 -3.49 8.27 -15.75
N VAL A 14 -2.25 7.93 -15.42
CA VAL A 14 -1.46 8.56 -14.36
C VAL A 14 -0.15 9.04 -14.98
N GLY A 15 -0.07 10.34 -15.29
CA GLY A 15 1.02 10.88 -16.09
C GLY A 15 1.07 10.19 -17.47
N ARG A 16 2.21 9.55 -17.79
CA ARG A 16 2.40 8.79 -19.04
C ARG A 16 1.99 7.31 -18.93
N LYS A 17 1.62 6.84 -17.74
CA LYS A 17 1.28 5.44 -17.47
C LYS A 17 -0.20 5.18 -17.68
N THR A 18 -0.52 3.98 -18.17
CA THR A 18 -1.88 3.44 -18.20
C THR A 18 -1.99 2.43 -17.09
N LEU A 19 -3.01 2.53 -16.25
CA LEU A 19 -3.33 1.50 -15.27
C LEU A 19 -4.66 0.86 -15.66
N HIS A 20 -4.76 -0.43 -15.40
CA HIS A 20 -5.90 -1.29 -15.70
C HIS A 20 -6.61 -1.66 -14.41
N ARG A 21 -7.95 -1.57 -14.42
CA ARG A 21 -8.79 -2.10 -13.34
C ARG A 21 -8.57 -3.61 -13.26
N ILE A 22 -8.35 -4.13 -12.06
CA ILE A 22 -8.22 -5.57 -11.84
C ILE A 22 -9.57 -6.23 -11.56
N ARG A 23 -9.69 -7.51 -11.93
CA ARG A 23 -10.85 -8.36 -11.59
C ARG A 23 -10.39 -9.70 -11.03
N ALA A 24 -10.95 -10.13 -9.91
CA ALA A 24 -10.64 -11.42 -9.30
C ALA A 24 -11.14 -12.59 -10.17
N LEU A 25 -10.30 -13.62 -10.35
CA LEU A 25 -10.61 -14.81 -11.14
C LEU A 25 -11.07 -16.02 -10.30
N ARG A 26 -10.82 -15.95 -8.99
CA ARG A 26 -11.17 -16.98 -8.00
C ARG A 26 -11.36 -16.33 -6.63
N ASP A 27 -11.91 -17.08 -5.69
CA ASP A 27 -12.04 -16.66 -4.29
C ASP A 27 -10.69 -16.74 -3.55
N PHE A 28 -10.41 -15.77 -2.68
CA PHE A 28 -9.26 -15.75 -1.77
C PHE A 28 -9.45 -14.67 -0.68
N GLY A 29 -9.07 -14.97 0.57
CA GLY A 29 -9.38 -14.10 1.70
C GLY A 29 -10.86 -13.69 1.69
N ASP A 30 -11.10 -12.38 1.71
CA ASP A 30 -12.45 -11.78 1.63
C ASP A 30 -12.90 -11.44 0.19
N VAL A 31 -12.04 -11.64 -0.82
CA VAL A 31 -12.32 -11.33 -2.23
C VAL A 31 -13.00 -12.51 -2.91
N LYS A 32 -14.07 -12.23 -3.67
CA LYS A 32 -14.83 -13.21 -4.44
C LYS A 32 -14.53 -13.13 -5.92
N LYS A 33 -14.64 -14.27 -6.61
CA LYS A 33 -14.54 -14.33 -8.06
C LYS A 33 -15.48 -13.32 -8.72
N GLY A 34 -14.94 -12.51 -9.62
CA GLY A 34 -15.66 -11.47 -10.34
C GLY A 34 -15.58 -10.09 -9.68
N ASP A 35 -15.13 -9.98 -8.43
CA ASP A 35 -14.95 -8.70 -7.76
C ASP A 35 -13.98 -7.80 -8.53
N LEU A 36 -14.39 -6.54 -8.72
CA LEU A 36 -13.52 -5.51 -9.25
C LEU A 36 -12.67 -4.92 -8.12
N GLY A 37 -11.37 -4.77 -8.38
CA GLY A 37 -10.43 -4.12 -7.48
C GLY A 37 -10.10 -2.69 -7.89
N GLY A 38 -8.95 -2.20 -7.45
CA GLY A 38 -8.37 -0.94 -7.91
C GLY A 38 -7.64 -1.09 -9.25
N PHE A 39 -6.66 -0.22 -9.47
CA PHE A 39 -5.94 -0.11 -10.74
C PHE A 39 -4.45 -0.40 -10.56
N ILE A 40 -3.90 -1.25 -11.43
CA ILE A 40 -2.45 -1.52 -11.48
C ILE A 40 -1.89 -1.29 -12.89
N GLU A 41 -0.61 -0.97 -13.03
CA GLU A 41 0.01 -0.75 -14.34
C GLU A 41 0.26 -2.07 -15.07
N ASN A 42 0.77 -3.08 -14.37
CA ASN A 42 1.03 -4.42 -14.90
C ASN A 42 1.01 -5.47 -13.77
N GLU A 43 1.14 -6.75 -14.12
CA GLU A 43 1.07 -7.86 -13.18
C GLU A 43 2.23 -7.91 -12.16
N ASP A 44 3.35 -7.19 -12.39
CA ASP A 44 4.44 -7.09 -11.41
C ASP A 44 4.05 -6.26 -10.18
N ASN A 45 3.00 -5.44 -10.29
CA ASN A 45 2.55 -4.57 -9.21
C ASN A 45 1.77 -5.30 -8.11
N LEU A 46 1.13 -6.43 -8.42
CA LEU A 46 0.31 -7.17 -7.47
C LEU A 46 0.55 -8.67 -7.63
N SER A 47 1.07 -9.33 -6.60
CA SER A 47 1.38 -10.75 -6.67
C SER A 47 0.11 -11.59 -6.91
N HIS A 48 0.23 -12.67 -7.68
CA HIS A 48 -0.78 -13.72 -7.78
C HIS A 48 -0.77 -14.70 -6.60
N GLU A 49 0.26 -14.66 -5.75
CA GLU A 49 0.38 -15.44 -4.53
C GLU A 49 -0.22 -14.72 -3.31
N GLY A 50 -0.50 -15.46 -2.24
CA GLY A 50 -1.09 -14.94 -1.01
C GLY A 50 -2.46 -14.29 -1.21
N ASN A 51 -2.91 -13.54 -0.20
CA ASN A 51 -4.21 -12.87 -0.22
C ASN A 51 -4.12 -11.36 -0.49
N CYS A 52 -2.95 -10.84 -0.90
CA CYS A 52 -2.82 -9.42 -1.16
C CYS A 52 -3.79 -8.93 -2.24
N TRP A 53 -4.31 -7.72 -2.07
CA TRP A 53 -5.30 -7.13 -2.96
C TRP A 53 -5.23 -5.61 -3.02
N VAL A 54 -5.52 -5.08 -4.22
CA VAL A 54 -5.72 -3.65 -4.46
C VAL A 54 -7.20 -3.45 -4.72
N GLY A 55 -7.91 -2.77 -3.84
CA GLY A 55 -9.36 -2.54 -3.92
C GLY A 55 -9.75 -1.09 -4.23
N ASP A 56 -11.06 -0.86 -4.35
CA ASP A 56 -11.69 0.45 -4.51
C ASP A 56 -11.13 1.28 -5.69
N TYR A 57 -10.57 2.46 -5.40
CA TYR A 57 -9.93 3.37 -6.37
C TYR A 57 -8.43 3.47 -6.16
N ALA A 58 -7.84 2.51 -5.44
CA ALA A 58 -6.41 2.48 -5.19
C ALA A 58 -5.63 2.31 -6.49
N ARG A 59 -4.42 2.87 -6.53
CA ARG A 59 -3.56 2.89 -7.73
C ARG A 59 -2.17 2.41 -7.37
N VAL A 60 -1.68 1.38 -8.07
CA VAL A 60 -0.32 0.87 -7.92
C VAL A 60 0.38 0.92 -9.27
N HIS A 61 1.54 1.58 -9.37
CA HIS A 61 2.24 1.72 -10.64
C HIS A 61 3.73 1.96 -10.45
N GLY A 62 4.51 1.93 -11.54
CA GLY A 62 5.97 1.92 -11.46
C GLY A 62 6.48 0.54 -11.07
N GLN A 63 7.56 0.51 -10.29
CA GLN A 63 8.16 -0.72 -9.76
C GLN A 63 7.58 -1.12 -8.39
N ALA A 64 6.48 -0.48 -7.98
CA ALA A 64 5.85 -0.76 -6.70
C ALA A 64 5.27 -2.18 -6.67
N GLN A 65 5.39 -2.89 -5.55
CA GLN A 65 4.98 -4.29 -5.44
C GLN A 65 4.11 -4.51 -4.19
N ILE A 66 2.96 -5.16 -4.38
CA ILE A 66 2.05 -5.58 -3.31
C ILE A 66 2.02 -7.11 -3.24
N PHE A 67 2.40 -7.70 -2.11
CA PHE A 67 2.51 -9.16 -1.96
C PHE A 67 2.20 -9.63 -0.52
N GLY A 68 2.17 -10.95 -0.29
CA GLY A 68 1.75 -11.52 1.00
C GLY A 68 0.23 -11.41 1.19
N ASP A 69 -0.21 -10.85 2.32
CA ASP A 69 -1.61 -10.63 2.69
C ASP A 69 -1.95 -9.12 2.77
N ALA A 70 -1.17 -8.27 2.10
CA ALA A 70 -1.28 -6.82 2.20
C ALA A 70 -2.51 -6.29 1.45
N MET A 71 -3.17 -5.30 2.04
CA MET A 71 -4.38 -4.69 1.49
C MET A 71 -4.13 -3.22 1.15
N VAL A 72 -4.49 -2.81 -0.07
CA VAL A 72 -4.42 -1.41 -0.51
C VAL A 72 -5.78 -0.96 -1.02
N ASN A 73 -6.48 -0.10 -0.27
CA ASN A 73 -7.89 0.25 -0.52
C ASN A 73 -8.11 1.78 -0.55
N GLY A 74 -9.36 2.21 -0.73
CA GLY A 74 -9.77 3.60 -0.82
C GLY A 74 -9.23 4.31 -2.06
N ASN A 75 -8.61 5.47 -1.88
CA ASN A 75 -7.95 6.27 -2.90
C ASN A 75 -6.42 6.22 -2.79
N ALA A 76 -5.88 5.21 -2.09
CA ALA A 76 -4.45 5.08 -1.83
C ALA A 76 -3.63 5.01 -3.13
N LYS A 77 -2.39 5.50 -3.07
CA LYS A 77 -1.46 5.49 -4.20
C LYS A 77 -0.15 4.86 -3.78
N VAL A 78 0.30 3.83 -4.48
CA VAL A 78 1.61 3.19 -4.26
C VAL A 78 2.41 3.31 -5.55
N SER A 79 3.62 3.86 -5.49
CA SER A 79 4.45 4.08 -6.67
C SER A 79 5.95 4.06 -6.38
N GLY A 80 6.80 4.32 -7.37
CA GLY A 80 8.26 4.21 -7.20
C GLY A 80 8.69 2.75 -7.13
N ASP A 81 9.64 2.45 -6.25
CA ASP A 81 10.14 1.11 -5.88
C ASP A 81 9.51 0.59 -4.56
N ALA A 82 8.39 1.20 -4.14
CA ALA A 82 7.79 0.95 -2.84
C ALA A 82 7.22 -0.48 -2.73
N LYS A 83 7.31 -1.07 -1.52
CA LYS A 83 6.81 -2.42 -1.27
C LYS A 83 5.86 -2.43 -0.09
N VAL A 84 4.69 -3.04 -0.29
CA VAL A 84 3.68 -3.23 0.75
C VAL A 84 3.40 -4.73 0.88
N PHE A 85 3.66 -5.31 2.04
CA PHE A 85 3.62 -6.76 2.20
C PHE A 85 3.27 -7.26 3.61
N ASN A 86 3.26 -8.58 3.81
CA ASN A 86 2.73 -9.24 5.01
C ASN A 86 1.28 -8.84 5.27
N LYS A 87 0.89 -8.34 6.45
CA LYS A 87 -0.49 -7.95 6.80
C LYS A 87 -0.67 -6.43 6.80
N ALA A 88 0.19 -5.69 6.08
CA ALA A 88 0.12 -4.25 6.02
C ALA A 88 -1.18 -3.79 5.36
N TRP A 89 -1.73 -2.68 5.85
CA TRP A 89 -2.98 -2.12 5.34
C TRP A 89 -2.83 -0.63 5.02
N VAL A 90 -2.93 -0.29 3.74
CA VAL A 90 -2.88 1.08 3.24
C VAL A 90 -4.27 1.46 2.74
N PHE A 91 -4.86 2.55 3.25
CA PHE A 91 -6.21 2.96 2.84
C PHE A 91 -6.43 4.48 2.93
N GLY A 92 -7.63 4.96 2.64
CA GLY A 92 -7.91 6.40 2.60
C GLY A 92 -7.24 7.09 1.42
N ASN A 93 -6.54 8.21 1.64
CA ASN A 93 -5.81 8.95 0.61
C ASN A 93 -4.29 8.83 0.78
N ALA A 94 -3.82 7.78 1.47
CA ALA A 94 -2.40 7.60 1.76
C ALA A 94 -1.58 7.44 0.47
N LYS A 95 -0.34 7.92 0.48
CA LYS A 95 0.62 7.76 -0.61
C LYS A 95 1.88 7.10 -0.11
N ILE A 96 2.28 6.02 -0.76
CA ILE A 96 3.52 5.30 -0.51
C ILE A 96 4.36 5.39 -1.78
N PHE A 97 5.57 5.94 -1.72
CA PHE A 97 6.39 6.13 -2.93
C PHE A 97 7.89 6.07 -2.65
N ASP A 98 8.72 6.27 -3.69
CA ASP A 98 10.17 6.03 -3.69
C ASP A 98 10.51 4.59 -3.26
N GLU A 99 11.44 4.39 -2.33
CA GLU A 99 11.93 3.09 -1.84
C GLU A 99 11.24 2.65 -0.53
N ALA A 100 10.06 3.19 -0.21
CA ALA A 100 9.40 2.95 1.06
C ALA A 100 8.94 1.49 1.24
N LEU A 101 9.13 0.95 2.45
CA LEU A 101 8.72 -0.39 2.84
C LEU A 101 7.64 -0.31 3.92
N VAL A 102 6.49 -0.94 3.68
CA VAL A 102 5.38 -1.02 4.65
C VAL A 102 4.99 -2.48 4.84
N PHE A 103 5.19 -3.02 6.03
CA PHE A 103 5.04 -4.46 6.27
C PHE A 103 4.63 -4.80 7.70
N GLU A 104 4.56 -6.11 7.99
CA GLU A 104 3.99 -6.66 9.22
C GLU A 104 2.53 -6.24 9.41
N GLU A 105 2.16 -5.57 10.51
CA GLU A 105 0.79 -5.15 10.82
C GLU A 105 0.61 -3.62 10.66
N ALA A 106 1.52 -2.96 9.94
CA ALA A 106 1.50 -1.51 9.77
C ALA A 106 0.24 -1.04 9.02
N LYS A 107 -0.40 0.01 9.54
CA LYS A 107 -1.59 0.65 8.98
C LYS A 107 -1.27 2.09 8.60
N VAL A 108 -1.46 2.44 7.33
CA VAL A 108 -1.22 3.80 6.83
C VAL A 108 -2.49 4.31 6.16
N PHE A 109 -3.05 5.40 6.68
CA PHE A 109 -4.31 5.94 6.19
C PHE A 109 -4.40 7.47 6.31
N GLY A 110 -5.58 8.03 6.03
CA GLY A 110 -5.76 9.48 6.00
C GLY A 110 -5.07 10.11 4.78
N ARG A 111 -4.36 11.23 4.98
CA ARG A 111 -3.57 11.94 3.95
C ARG A 111 -2.07 11.73 4.19
N ALA A 112 -1.69 10.62 4.80
CA ALA A 112 -0.30 10.30 5.10
C ALA A 112 0.53 10.01 3.83
N ASN A 113 1.75 10.53 3.80
CA ASN A 113 2.75 10.25 2.78
C ASN A 113 3.92 9.50 3.43
N VAL A 114 4.30 8.36 2.85
CA VAL A 114 5.45 7.55 3.27
C VAL A 114 6.38 7.40 2.08
N TYR A 115 7.62 7.86 2.21
CA TYR A 115 8.50 8.00 1.05
C TYR A 115 9.98 7.91 1.42
N HIS A 116 10.85 8.14 0.43
CA HIS A 116 12.28 7.86 0.50
C HIS A 116 12.55 6.41 0.95
N LYS A 117 13.43 6.22 1.93
CA LYS A 117 13.79 4.91 2.49
C LYS A 117 13.06 4.64 3.81
N ALA A 118 11.82 5.10 3.97
CA ALA A 118 11.01 4.83 5.17
C ALA A 118 10.73 3.34 5.32
N TRP A 119 10.91 2.79 6.53
CA TRP A 119 10.58 1.39 6.82
C TRP A 119 9.57 1.34 7.96
N LEU A 120 8.36 0.89 7.66
CA LEU A 120 7.26 0.81 8.61
C LEU A 120 6.94 -0.64 8.92
N ARG A 121 7.13 -1.01 10.18
CA ARG A 121 6.87 -2.36 10.68
C ARG A 121 6.23 -2.34 12.07
N GLY A 122 5.91 -3.51 12.58
CA GLY A 122 5.17 -3.70 13.82
C GLY A 122 3.70 -3.31 13.70
N LYS A 123 3.03 -3.11 14.85
CA LYS A 123 1.65 -2.64 14.93
C LYS A 123 1.60 -1.11 14.93
N THR A 124 2.15 -0.51 13.88
CA THR A 124 2.20 0.95 13.72
C THR A 124 0.95 1.47 13.00
N ALA A 125 0.33 2.53 13.48
CA ALA A 125 -0.79 3.21 12.84
C ALA A 125 -0.42 4.66 12.54
N ILE A 126 -0.44 5.04 11.25
CA ILE A 126 -0.12 6.38 10.77
C ILE A 126 -1.34 6.93 10.06
N PHE A 127 -1.79 8.10 10.46
CA PHE A 127 -2.95 8.74 9.86
C PHE A 127 -2.87 10.27 9.96
N GLY A 128 -3.95 10.94 9.59
CA GLY A 128 -3.97 12.40 9.51
C GLY A 128 -3.18 12.92 8.32
N ARG A 129 -2.68 14.15 8.43
CA ARG A 129 -1.85 14.80 7.42
C ARG A 129 -0.37 14.70 7.83
N THR A 130 0.24 13.56 7.53
CA THR A 130 1.56 13.18 8.07
C THR A 130 2.56 12.88 6.95
N GLU A 131 3.82 13.27 7.13
CA GLU A 131 4.92 12.98 6.20
C GLU A 131 5.98 12.13 6.91
N ILE A 132 6.28 10.96 6.35
CA ILE A 132 7.13 9.93 6.96
C ILE A 132 8.26 9.53 6.01
N PHE A 133 9.49 9.67 6.49
CA PHE A 133 10.70 9.30 5.75
C PHE A 133 11.73 8.60 6.67
N ALA A 134 11.25 7.95 7.73
CA ALA A 134 12.03 7.40 8.84
C ALA A 134 11.78 5.89 9.08
N LEU A 135 12.56 5.30 9.99
CA LEU A 135 12.41 3.89 10.40
C LEU A 135 11.48 3.80 11.61
N MET A 136 10.38 3.07 11.50
CA MET A 136 9.39 2.92 12.57
C MET A 136 9.08 1.46 12.83
N SER A 137 9.13 1.07 14.10
CA SER A 137 8.94 -0.31 14.54
C SER A 137 8.27 -0.39 15.92
N GLY A 138 7.68 -1.54 16.26
CA GLY A 138 6.92 -1.67 17.51
C GLY A 138 5.45 -1.27 17.34
N ASN A 139 4.85 -0.66 18.36
CA ASN A 139 3.44 -0.28 18.37
C ASN A 139 3.31 1.25 18.44
N ASN A 140 3.47 1.94 17.30
CA ASN A 140 3.39 3.41 17.26
C ASN A 140 2.01 3.88 16.79
N ILE A 141 1.54 5.01 17.30
CA ILE A 141 0.36 5.74 16.81
C ILE A 141 0.81 7.15 16.47
N ILE A 142 0.74 7.54 15.20
CA ILE A 142 1.23 8.84 14.72
C ILE A 142 0.12 9.54 13.93
N CYS A 143 -0.19 10.77 14.32
CA CYS A 143 -1.21 11.58 13.65
C CYS A 143 -0.84 13.06 13.63
N ASP A 144 -1.06 13.72 12.49
CA ASP A 144 -1.01 15.18 12.34
C ASP A 144 0.32 15.84 12.79
N SER A 145 1.41 15.08 12.85
CA SER A 145 2.77 15.62 12.95
C SER A 145 3.23 16.06 11.57
N ASP A 146 3.46 17.35 11.37
CA ASP A 146 3.78 17.89 10.04
C ASP A 146 5.04 17.27 9.41
N GLN A 147 5.94 16.62 10.17
CA GLN A 147 7.04 15.77 9.67
C GLN A 147 7.55 14.81 10.78
N VAL A 148 7.78 13.52 10.48
CA VAL A 148 8.66 12.66 11.30
C VAL A 148 10.04 12.60 10.65
N PRO A 149 11.09 13.23 11.24
CA PRO A 149 12.39 13.37 10.60
C PRO A 149 13.12 12.05 10.31
N ARG A 150 14.00 12.06 9.30
CA ARG A 150 14.81 10.92 8.84
C ARG A 150 15.59 10.20 9.93
N ASN A 151 16.00 10.94 10.97
CA ASN A 151 16.83 10.42 12.05
C ASN A 151 16.00 9.90 13.23
N THR A 152 14.67 9.88 13.11
CA THR A 152 13.79 9.36 14.13
C THR A 152 13.65 7.86 13.96
N GLU A 153 14.30 7.10 14.84
CA GLU A 153 13.98 5.69 15.01
C GLU A 153 12.96 5.58 16.14
N GLU A 154 11.69 5.40 15.80
CA GLU A 154 10.68 5.08 16.80
C GLU A 154 10.59 3.57 16.98
N SER A 155 10.90 3.13 18.19
CA SER A 155 10.71 1.76 18.65
C SER A 155 9.95 1.76 19.99
N GLY A 156 9.14 0.73 20.22
CA GLY A 156 8.34 0.61 21.45
C GLY A 156 6.88 1.04 21.27
N ASN A 157 6.25 1.55 22.33
CA ASN A 157 4.87 2.04 22.32
C ASN A 157 4.87 3.57 22.34
N ASN A 158 4.90 4.22 21.17
CA ASN A 158 4.90 5.68 21.08
C ASN A 158 3.54 6.20 20.58
N THR A 159 3.12 7.34 21.11
CA THR A 159 2.00 8.12 20.57
C THR A 159 2.50 9.53 20.37
N VAL A 160 2.52 9.97 19.11
CA VAL A 160 3.02 11.29 18.70
C VAL A 160 1.92 12.05 17.97
#